data_AF-A0A250X7A5-F1
#
_entry.id   AF-A0A250X7A5-F1
#
_cell.length_a   1.000
_cell.length_b   1.000
_cell.length_c   1.000
_cell.angle_alpha   90.00
_cell.angle_beta   90.00
_cell.angle_gamma   90.00
#
_symmetry.space_group_name_H-M   'P 1'
#
loop_
_entity.id
_entity.type
_entity.pdbx_description
1 polymer ?
#
loop_
_entity_poly.entity_id
_entity_poly.type
_entity_poly.pdbx_seq_one_letter_code
_entity_poly.pdbx_strand_id
1 'polypeptide(L)'
;MMRVLLAAKKQDFPQVLAAQTRAFLSIPKVNFSEDVSTMKSTAKDAPSSINDFKTKLADTEKLLKLLHSYKEIGDSKNEPYLKFHNPRTFEDLSGSVPNFRALHLKAGEVPKFFDSVLMRRADEAVEKKDQWWDERKKAAELAAAGTTFKPFPKVPVPAWTYGKNVPLAALNSSTDSYMKSLEPKRKLKLPVLPATVKDSLAAFTNSIKQEKSLPEIQSMLVQALAEKAVVEESGKILEDFKFVSYSTAHKMIAARRAQVHERYLKLWAKKVLVAPESAVVPLKEVDYQLASKFEGVAPSYSDLLSSVSAGTKTFGQLMSEAPAFKTFLLKRESTDSVVAEFPTSDADKQGAALAVKLEDPQAALEHVLGPEMRPVGSGASLISEQIKAITEHKYGPDRYQYKEGLKLAAKYAEEEKALAEELKGAYGPDVDVKVFQANPRTPVQVLLDQQKAMAARSAEFAVAKQAAEDAYSSYAVTKKQQFLSDPSNVSFEEVLHPELVHELLEIELTELAQAEAAIDEAEEEELWALTLAAQLKHLKKHFGVDLPHGVLAHMDPILVKKIDFETTYGLDDWDSVLEDTGSEYAKEQWGVESLSHHFLPLIRYRRAKARAASGKWDAEVAGVVRH
;
A
#
# COMPACT_ATOMS: atom_id res chain seq x y z
N MET A 1 -12.61 48.69 -10.05
CA MET A 1 -11.70 49.28 -9.04
C MET A 1 -10.21 49.32 -9.47
N MET A 2 -9.88 49.18 -10.76
CA MET A 2 -8.48 49.04 -11.23
C MET A 2 -7.90 50.30 -11.89
N ARG A 3 -8.68 51.39 -11.99
CA ARG A 3 -8.21 52.69 -12.53
C ARG A 3 -7.70 53.67 -11.47
N VAL A 4 -7.92 53.41 -10.18
CA VAL A 4 -7.48 54.30 -9.08
C VAL A 4 -6.08 53.93 -8.57
N LEU A 5 -5.63 52.68 -8.74
CA LEU A 5 -4.28 52.23 -8.35
C LEU A 5 -3.17 52.63 -9.34
N LEU A 6 -3.51 53.02 -10.58
CA LEU A 6 -2.56 53.52 -11.58
C LEU A 6 -2.23 55.01 -11.40
N ALA A 7 -3.06 55.77 -10.68
CA ALA A 7 -2.83 57.19 -10.41
C ALA A 7 -1.89 57.41 -9.21
N ALA A 8 -1.97 56.54 -8.18
CA ALA A 8 -1.10 56.63 -7.00
C ALA A 8 0.37 56.24 -7.30
N LYS A 9 0.64 55.38 -8.28
CA LYS A 9 2.01 54.98 -8.67
C LYS A 9 2.79 56.01 -9.49
N LYS A 10 2.15 57.11 -9.95
CA LYS A 10 2.83 58.18 -10.71
C LYS A 10 3.37 59.31 -9.84
N GLN A 11 2.96 59.43 -8.58
CA GLN A 11 3.43 60.50 -7.69
C GLN A 11 4.77 60.17 -6.98
N ASP A 12 5.12 58.89 -6.81
CA ASP A 12 6.41 58.49 -6.21
C ASP A 12 7.52 58.22 -7.24
N PHE A 13 7.19 58.22 -8.53
CA PHE A 13 8.15 57.94 -9.60
C PHE A 13 9.37 58.90 -9.60
N PRO A 14 9.23 60.22 -9.36
CA PRO A 14 10.38 61.12 -9.32
C PRO A 14 11.30 60.88 -8.12
N GLN A 15 10.76 60.53 -6.95
CA GLN A 15 11.55 60.31 -5.73
C GLN A 15 12.27 58.95 -5.73
N VAL A 16 11.62 57.91 -6.25
CA VAL A 16 12.23 56.58 -6.43
C VAL A 16 13.27 56.61 -7.55
N LEU A 17 13.02 57.32 -8.65
CA LEU A 17 13.99 57.50 -9.74
C LEU A 17 15.20 58.33 -9.26
N ALA A 18 15.00 59.37 -8.43
CA ALA A 18 16.06 60.16 -7.80
C ALA A 18 16.87 59.35 -6.77
N ALA A 19 16.23 58.47 -6.00
CA ALA A 19 16.90 57.56 -5.07
C ALA A 19 17.70 56.47 -5.81
N GLN A 20 17.17 55.93 -6.91
CA GLN A 20 17.87 54.95 -7.76
C GLN A 20 19.01 55.58 -8.57
N THR A 21 18.86 56.80 -9.09
CA THR A 21 19.97 57.51 -9.76
C THR A 21 21.11 57.84 -8.79
N ARG A 22 20.82 58.14 -7.51
CA ARG A 22 21.86 58.30 -6.48
C ARG A 22 22.65 57.03 -6.16
N ALA A 23 22.13 55.85 -6.47
CA ALA A 23 22.84 54.57 -6.27
C ALA A 23 23.78 54.22 -7.43
N PHE A 24 23.46 54.65 -8.67
CA PHE A 24 24.31 54.46 -9.85
C PHE A 24 25.30 55.61 -10.08
N LEU A 25 25.05 56.80 -9.50
CA LEU A 25 25.97 57.93 -9.50
C LEU A 25 26.95 57.81 -8.33
N SER A 26 28.25 57.83 -8.61
CA SER A 26 29.27 57.84 -7.55
C SER A 26 29.08 59.04 -6.62
N ILE A 27 29.21 58.83 -5.31
CA ILE A 27 29.22 59.94 -4.34
C ILE A 27 30.36 60.89 -4.73
N PRO A 28 30.09 62.17 -5.07
CA PRO A 28 31.15 63.12 -5.39
C PRO A 28 32.03 63.32 -4.15
N LYS A 29 33.27 62.86 -4.22
CA LYS A 29 34.30 63.09 -3.20
C LYS A 29 35.26 64.15 -3.72
N VAL A 30 35.30 65.31 -3.04
CA VAL A 30 36.35 66.31 -3.22
C VAL A 30 37.35 66.12 -2.09
N ASN A 31 38.25 65.16 -2.27
CA ASN A 31 39.38 64.94 -1.37
C ASN A 31 40.67 65.19 -2.15
N PHE A 32 41.54 66.06 -1.64
CA PHE A 32 42.90 66.20 -2.16
C PHE A 32 43.76 65.05 -1.61
N SER A 33 44.53 64.39 -2.48
CA SER A 33 45.55 63.41 -2.05
C SER A 33 46.84 64.18 -1.79
N GLU A 34 47.19 64.41 -0.52
CA GLU A 34 48.39 65.18 -0.17
C GLU A 34 49.70 64.36 -0.26
N ASP A 35 49.61 63.02 -0.31
CA ASP A 35 50.76 62.13 -0.47
C ASP A 35 50.80 61.44 -1.84
N VAL A 36 52.01 61.26 -2.40
CA VAL A 36 52.27 60.31 -3.51
C VAL A 36 52.25 58.90 -2.93
N SER A 37 51.05 58.38 -2.67
CA SER A 37 50.89 56.99 -2.23
C SER A 37 51.18 56.03 -3.40
N THR A 38 52.02 55.02 -3.15
CA THR A 38 52.14 53.88 -4.07
C THR A 38 50.75 53.29 -4.28
N MET A 39 50.38 53.02 -5.54
CA MET A 39 49.08 52.44 -5.91
C MET A 39 48.71 51.38 -4.90
N LYS A 40 47.68 51.64 -4.08
CA LYS A 40 47.24 50.70 -3.05
C LYS A 40 46.83 49.45 -3.81
N SER A 41 47.69 48.43 -3.80
CA SER A 41 47.45 47.16 -4.49
C SER A 41 46.03 46.74 -4.11
N THR A 42 45.15 46.72 -5.10
CA THR A 42 43.77 46.27 -4.94
C THR A 42 43.69 44.77 -4.71
N ALA A 43 44.83 44.08 -4.50
CA ALA A 43 44.89 42.80 -3.83
C ALA A 43 44.54 42.94 -2.34
N LYS A 44 43.32 43.43 -2.04
CA LYS A 44 42.52 42.76 -1.01
C LYS A 44 42.45 41.30 -1.46
N ASP A 45 42.75 40.37 -0.56
CA ASP A 45 42.76 38.90 -0.77
C ASP A 45 42.00 38.49 -2.03
N ALA A 46 42.73 38.00 -3.05
CA ALA A 46 42.12 37.65 -4.33
C ALA A 46 40.89 36.76 -4.05
N PRO A 47 39.68 37.17 -4.46
CA PRO A 47 38.47 36.48 -4.04
C PRO A 47 38.53 35.01 -4.48
N SER A 48 38.34 34.09 -3.53
CA SER A 48 38.42 32.64 -3.75
C SER A 48 37.40 32.11 -4.77
N SER A 49 36.44 32.93 -5.19
CA SER A 49 35.30 32.55 -6.02
C SER A 49 35.68 31.78 -7.28
N ILE A 50 36.77 32.14 -7.98
CA ILE A 50 37.22 31.40 -9.17
C ILE A 50 37.69 29.99 -8.80
N ASN A 51 38.42 29.85 -7.69
CA ASN A 51 38.86 28.55 -7.20
C ASN A 51 37.67 27.74 -6.69
N ASP A 52 36.72 28.37 -5.99
CA ASP A 52 35.49 27.71 -5.51
C ASP A 52 34.65 27.17 -6.67
N PHE A 53 34.51 27.92 -7.77
CA PHE A 53 33.81 27.45 -8.98
C PHE A 53 34.54 26.29 -9.65
N LYS A 54 35.86 26.35 -9.75
CA LYS A 54 36.67 25.25 -10.30
C LYS A 54 36.53 23.98 -9.45
N THR A 55 36.52 24.11 -8.13
CA THR A 55 36.31 23.00 -7.20
C THR A 55 34.92 22.40 -7.37
N LYS A 56 33.86 23.22 -7.38
CA LYS A 56 32.48 22.74 -7.61
C LYS A 56 32.30 22.03 -8.95
N LEU A 57 32.93 22.54 -10.01
CA LEU A 57 32.92 21.90 -11.32
C LEU A 57 33.61 20.54 -11.28
N ALA A 58 34.79 20.46 -10.65
CA ALA A 58 35.52 19.20 -10.47
C ALA A 58 34.73 18.19 -9.62
N ASP A 59 34.06 18.64 -8.54
CA ASP A 59 33.26 17.76 -7.68
C ASP A 59 31.98 17.28 -8.36
N THR A 60 31.36 18.13 -9.19
CA THR A 60 30.23 17.72 -10.04
C THR A 60 30.67 16.67 -11.05
N GLU A 61 31.84 16.84 -11.67
CA GLU A 61 32.38 15.84 -12.60
C GLU A 61 32.70 14.52 -11.89
N LYS A 62 33.28 14.56 -10.68
CA LYS A 62 33.48 13.35 -9.85
C LYS A 62 32.16 12.65 -9.55
N LEU A 63 31.11 13.39 -9.20
CA LEU A 63 29.79 12.82 -8.94
C LEU A 63 29.17 12.19 -10.20
N LEU A 64 29.33 12.82 -11.37
CA LEU A 64 28.89 12.22 -12.63
C LEU A 64 29.63 10.92 -12.97
N LYS A 65 30.96 10.86 -12.72
CA LYS A 65 31.74 9.62 -12.85
C LYS A 65 31.23 8.55 -11.89
N LEU A 66 30.97 8.92 -10.64
CA LEU A 66 30.43 8.02 -9.64
C LEU A 66 29.06 7.45 -10.03
N LEU A 67 28.13 8.30 -10.49
CA LEU A 67 26.81 7.87 -10.97
C LEU A 67 26.91 6.95 -12.20
N HIS A 68 27.84 7.23 -13.10
CA HIS A 68 28.11 6.35 -14.24
C HIS A 68 28.64 4.99 -13.77
N SER A 69 29.57 4.96 -12.83
CA SER A 69 30.10 3.72 -12.25
C SER A 69 29.03 2.92 -11.50
N TYR A 70 28.12 3.56 -10.75
CA TYR A 70 26.99 2.85 -10.15
C TYR A 70 26.14 2.14 -11.20
N LYS A 71 25.83 2.84 -12.30
CA LYS A 71 25.07 2.28 -13.41
C LYS A 71 25.82 1.12 -14.07
N GLU A 72 27.08 1.30 -14.44
CA GLU A 72 27.88 0.24 -15.07
C GLU A 72 28.01 -1.01 -14.19
N ILE A 73 28.22 -0.84 -12.88
CA ILE A 73 28.28 -1.98 -11.96
C ILE A 73 26.94 -2.71 -11.92
N GLY A 74 25.81 -1.99 -11.82
CA GLY A 74 24.48 -2.59 -11.84
C GLY A 74 24.19 -3.34 -13.15
N ASP A 75 24.41 -2.68 -14.29
CA ASP A 75 24.22 -3.23 -15.63
C ASP A 75 25.09 -4.47 -15.85
N SER A 76 26.35 -4.46 -15.40
CA SER A 76 27.28 -5.59 -15.56
C SER A 76 26.86 -6.85 -14.79
N LYS A 77 26.11 -6.67 -13.69
CA LYS A 77 25.59 -7.76 -12.86
C LYS A 77 24.16 -8.14 -13.24
N ASN A 78 23.55 -7.43 -14.20
CA ASN A 78 22.14 -7.58 -14.59
C ASN A 78 21.21 -7.52 -13.36
N GLU A 79 21.48 -6.57 -12.46
CA GLU A 79 20.75 -6.38 -11.21
C GLU A 79 19.41 -5.68 -11.46
N PRO A 80 18.31 -6.11 -10.82
CA PRO A 80 17.04 -5.37 -10.88
C PRO A 80 17.18 -3.98 -10.23
N TYR A 81 16.48 -2.99 -10.79
CA TYR A 81 16.59 -1.58 -10.40
C TYR A 81 16.11 -1.33 -8.96
N LEU A 82 14.98 -1.88 -8.55
CA LEU A 82 14.31 -1.62 -7.27
C LEU A 82 14.69 -2.61 -6.17
N LYS A 83 15.23 -3.79 -6.52
CA LYS A 83 15.55 -4.85 -5.55
C LYS A 83 16.36 -4.36 -4.35
N PHE A 84 17.40 -3.56 -4.58
CA PHE A 84 18.30 -3.06 -3.53
C PHE A 84 17.86 -1.72 -2.91
N HIS A 85 16.79 -1.11 -3.43
CA HIS A 85 16.11 0.01 -2.79
C HIS A 85 14.98 -0.45 -1.87
N ASN A 86 14.35 -1.58 -2.16
CA ASN A 86 13.32 -2.19 -1.33
C ASN A 86 13.95 -2.88 -0.10
N PRO A 87 13.74 -2.37 1.15
CA PRO A 87 14.32 -2.97 2.34
C PRO A 87 13.77 -4.38 2.65
N ARG A 88 12.59 -4.77 2.14
CA ARG A 88 12.04 -6.12 2.38
C ARG A 88 12.89 -7.23 1.76
N THR A 89 13.71 -6.93 0.77
CA THR A 89 14.61 -7.93 0.15
C THR A 89 15.79 -8.30 1.05
N PHE A 90 16.09 -7.46 2.05
CA PHE A 90 17.14 -7.68 3.05
C PHE A 90 16.59 -8.26 4.36
N GLU A 91 15.26 -8.34 4.50
CA GLU A 91 14.63 -8.93 5.68
C GLU A 91 14.87 -10.44 5.71
N ASP A 92 15.34 -10.94 6.85
CA ASP A 92 15.48 -12.38 7.06
C ASP A 92 14.13 -12.96 7.50
N LEU A 93 13.44 -13.61 6.55
CA LEU A 93 12.19 -14.32 6.81
C LEU A 93 12.41 -15.71 7.42
N SER A 94 13.66 -16.22 7.43
CA SER A 94 14.02 -17.52 8.01
C SER A 94 14.49 -17.41 9.47
N GLY A 95 14.71 -16.19 9.95
CA GLY A 95 15.13 -15.92 11.32
C GLY A 95 14.11 -16.42 12.37
N SER A 96 14.60 -16.77 13.55
CA SER A 96 13.74 -17.24 14.65
C SER A 96 12.77 -16.15 15.09
N VAL A 97 11.46 -16.44 15.03
CA VAL A 97 10.41 -15.55 15.56
C VAL A 97 10.17 -15.88 17.03
N PRO A 98 10.45 -14.96 17.98
CA PRO A 98 10.26 -15.24 19.40
C PRO A 98 8.78 -15.45 19.73
N ASN A 99 8.48 -16.53 20.47
CA ASN A 99 7.10 -16.86 20.85
C ASN A 99 6.67 -16.07 22.09
N PHE A 100 5.66 -15.20 21.95
CA PHE A 100 5.15 -14.37 23.03
C PHE A 100 4.65 -15.17 24.25
N ARG A 101 4.21 -16.43 24.05
CA ARG A 101 3.75 -17.30 25.15
C ARG A 101 4.86 -17.69 26.13
N ALA A 102 6.13 -17.57 25.73
CA ALA A 102 7.29 -17.87 26.57
C ALA A 102 7.79 -16.68 27.40
N LEU A 103 7.21 -15.48 27.24
CA LEU A 103 7.76 -14.22 27.76
C LEU A 103 7.00 -13.64 28.96
N HIS A 104 6.02 -14.35 29.51
CA HIS A 104 5.25 -13.94 30.70
C HIS A 104 4.58 -12.56 30.62
N LEU A 105 4.09 -12.19 29.43
CA LEU A 105 3.37 -10.96 29.14
C LEU A 105 1.93 -11.00 29.68
N LYS A 106 1.46 -9.86 30.18
CA LYS A 106 0.07 -9.62 30.59
C LYS A 106 -0.79 -9.15 29.41
N ALA A 107 -2.11 -9.11 29.62
CA ALA A 107 -3.04 -8.44 28.71
C ALA A 107 -2.61 -6.98 28.44
N GLY A 108 -2.70 -6.55 27.18
CA GLY A 108 -2.24 -5.25 26.71
C GLY A 108 -0.73 -5.10 26.50
N GLU A 109 0.10 -6.04 26.97
CA GLU A 109 1.56 -6.03 26.71
C GLU A 109 1.92 -6.77 25.41
N VAL A 110 1.12 -7.75 25.00
CA VAL A 110 1.29 -8.51 23.74
C VAL A 110 1.39 -7.61 22.49
N PRO A 111 0.50 -6.62 22.25
CA PRO A 111 0.62 -5.76 21.06
C PRO A 111 1.91 -4.94 21.05
N LYS A 112 2.39 -4.48 22.22
CA LYS A 112 3.68 -3.77 22.34
C LYS A 112 4.86 -4.67 22.05
N PHE A 113 4.78 -5.93 22.46
CA PHE A 113 5.77 -6.94 22.12
C PHE A 113 5.82 -7.20 20.61
N PHE A 114 4.66 -7.37 19.95
CA PHE A 114 4.59 -7.52 18.49
C PHE A 114 5.17 -6.30 17.76
N ASP A 115 4.80 -5.09 18.19
CA ASP A 115 5.36 -3.85 17.62
C ASP A 115 6.89 -3.80 17.79
N SER A 116 7.42 -4.18 18.95
CA SER A 116 8.86 -4.22 19.21
C SER A 116 9.60 -5.22 18.31
N VAL A 117 9.02 -6.41 18.09
CA VAL A 117 9.59 -7.43 17.19
C VAL A 117 9.56 -6.96 15.74
N LEU A 118 8.45 -6.38 15.29
CA LEU A 118 8.31 -5.85 13.93
C LEU A 118 9.28 -4.71 13.66
N MET A 119 9.38 -3.73 14.58
CA MET A 119 10.31 -2.61 14.47
C MET A 119 11.75 -3.09 14.41
N ARG A 120 12.16 -3.99 15.31
CA ARG A 120 13.54 -4.51 15.32
C ARG A 120 13.89 -5.21 14.00
N ARG A 121 13.00 -6.05 13.46
CA ARG A 121 13.25 -6.74 12.18
C ARG A 121 13.31 -5.78 11.00
N ALA A 122 12.47 -4.75 11.00
CA ALA A 122 12.50 -3.70 9.98
C ALA A 122 13.80 -2.90 10.06
N ASP A 123 14.24 -2.52 11.26
CA ASP A 123 15.49 -1.79 11.48
C ASP A 123 16.71 -2.62 11.06
N GLU A 124 16.75 -3.92 11.38
CA GLU A 124 17.80 -4.85 10.94
C GLU A 124 17.84 -4.98 9.40
N ALA A 125 16.68 -4.99 8.73
CA ALA A 125 16.61 -5.03 7.27
C ALA A 125 17.12 -3.73 6.63
N VAL A 126 16.78 -2.57 7.22
CA VAL A 126 17.30 -1.26 6.78
C VAL A 126 18.80 -1.15 7.01
N GLU A 127 19.31 -1.61 8.16
CA GLU A 127 20.74 -1.62 8.44
C GLU A 127 21.50 -2.49 7.43
N LYS A 128 21.01 -3.69 7.11
CA LYS A 128 21.59 -4.54 6.07
C LYS A 128 21.57 -3.88 4.69
N LYS A 129 20.49 -3.17 4.35
CA LYS A 129 20.41 -2.38 3.12
C LYS A 129 21.49 -1.28 3.10
N ASP A 130 21.67 -0.56 4.20
CA ASP A 130 22.64 0.52 4.30
C ASP A 130 24.09 -0.01 4.23
N GLN A 131 24.38 -1.12 4.90
CA GLN A 131 25.66 -1.84 4.79
C GLN A 131 25.95 -2.24 3.33
N TRP A 132 24.94 -2.75 2.61
CA TRP A 132 25.07 -3.08 1.20
C TRP A 132 25.35 -1.84 0.33
N TRP A 133 24.67 -0.72 0.60
CA TRP A 133 24.89 0.54 -0.13
C TRP A 133 26.26 1.17 0.16
N ASP A 134 26.77 1.02 1.38
CA ASP A 134 28.12 1.45 1.73
C ASP A 134 29.21 0.65 0.99
N GLU A 135 29.04 -0.66 0.88
CA GLU A 135 29.92 -1.51 0.07
C GLU A 135 29.81 -1.16 -1.42
N ARG A 136 28.58 -0.96 -1.92
CA ARG A 136 28.32 -0.56 -3.29
C ARG A 136 28.93 0.80 -3.61
N LYS A 137 28.87 1.76 -2.67
CA LYS A 137 29.49 3.08 -2.79
C LYS A 137 31.00 2.97 -2.89
N LYS A 138 31.65 2.21 -2.00
CA LYS A 138 33.10 1.98 -2.05
C LYS A 138 33.52 1.35 -3.38
N ALA A 139 32.78 0.36 -3.87
CA ALA A 139 33.06 -0.27 -5.16
C ALA A 139 32.92 0.71 -6.33
N ALA A 140 31.89 1.56 -6.32
CA ALA A 140 31.68 2.59 -7.33
C ALA A 140 32.75 3.70 -7.28
N GLU A 141 33.19 4.12 -6.10
CA GLU A 141 34.29 5.08 -5.92
C GLU A 141 35.62 4.53 -6.45
N LEU A 142 35.91 3.25 -6.19
CA LEU A 142 37.09 2.57 -6.74
C LEU A 142 37.03 2.46 -8.27
N ALA A 143 35.88 2.10 -8.83
CA ALA A 143 35.68 2.06 -10.28
C ALA A 143 35.81 3.47 -10.89
N ALA A 144 35.22 4.50 -10.28
CA ALA A 144 35.31 5.88 -10.75
C ALA A 144 36.74 6.43 -10.72
N ALA A 145 37.61 5.94 -9.84
CA ALA A 145 39.02 6.29 -9.80
C ALA A 145 39.86 5.51 -10.83
N GLY A 146 39.51 4.25 -11.11
CA GLY A 146 40.28 3.34 -11.98
C GLY A 146 39.97 3.44 -13.48
N THR A 147 38.80 3.95 -13.87
CA THR A 147 38.34 3.93 -15.26
C THR A 147 38.62 5.25 -15.98
N THR A 148 39.11 5.18 -17.21
CA THR A 148 39.27 6.35 -18.08
C THR A 148 37.93 6.73 -18.70
N PHE A 149 37.27 7.76 -18.16
CA PHE A 149 35.97 8.21 -18.66
C PHE A 149 36.12 8.99 -19.96
N LYS A 150 35.20 8.77 -20.91
CA LYS A 150 35.00 9.71 -22.01
C LYS A 150 34.55 11.06 -21.43
N PRO A 151 35.01 12.20 -21.99
CA PRO A 151 34.59 13.51 -21.50
C PRO A 151 33.07 13.65 -21.58
N PHE A 152 32.44 14.06 -20.48
CA PHE A 152 31.02 14.38 -20.49
C PHE A 152 30.75 15.57 -21.44
N PRO A 153 29.62 15.56 -22.16
CA PRO A 153 29.22 16.70 -22.98
C PRO A 153 29.01 17.93 -22.07
N LYS A 154 29.47 19.10 -22.54
CA LYS A 154 29.30 20.36 -21.81
C LYS A 154 27.86 20.84 -21.88
N VAL A 155 27.42 21.54 -20.84
CA VAL A 155 26.11 22.23 -20.83
C VAL A 155 26.05 23.22 -22.00
N PRO A 156 25.00 23.19 -22.85
CA PRO A 156 24.91 24.04 -24.03
C PRO A 156 24.57 25.48 -23.64
N VAL A 157 25.60 26.26 -23.33
CA VAL A 157 25.49 27.70 -23.07
C VAL A 157 25.83 28.50 -24.32
N PRO A 158 25.21 29.67 -24.53
CA PRO A 158 25.56 30.52 -25.65
C PRO A 158 27.02 30.96 -25.53
N ALA A 159 27.78 30.81 -26.61
CA ALA A 159 29.18 31.22 -26.64
C ALA A 159 29.29 32.74 -26.47
N TRP A 160 29.86 33.18 -25.35
CA TRP A 160 30.10 34.58 -25.05
C TRP A 160 31.60 34.84 -24.89
N THR A 161 32.09 35.85 -25.59
CA THR A 161 33.48 36.32 -25.49
C THR A 161 33.48 37.77 -25.03
N TYR A 162 34.35 38.11 -24.09
CA TYR A 162 34.49 39.47 -23.57
C TYR A 162 34.63 40.49 -24.70
N GLY A 163 33.87 41.60 -24.61
CA GLY A 163 33.85 42.65 -25.62
C GLY A 163 32.99 42.37 -26.86
N LYS A 164 32.34 41.20 -26.98
CA LYS A 164 31.38 40.90 -28.05
C LYS A 164 29.99 40.62 -27.49
N ASN A 165 28.97 41.02 -28.25
CA ASN A 165 27.57 40.70 -27.95
C ASN A 165 27.26 39.26 -28.37
N VAL A 166 26.39 38.58 -27.61
CA VAL A 166 25.88 37.26 -27.98
C VAL A 166 24.79 37.43 -29.05
N PRO A 167 24.93 36.82 -30.25
CA PRO A 167 23.91 36.93 -31.27
C PRO A 167 22.68 36.09 -30.90
N LEU A 168 21.49 36.57 -31.28
CA LEU A 168 20.22 35.86 -31.07
C LEU A 168 20.23 34.42 -31.63
N ALA A 169 20.92 34.19 -32.75
CA ALA A 169 21.07 32.86 -33.32
C ALA A 169 21.77 31.86 -32.38
N ALA A 170 22.77 32.31 -31.61
CA ALA A 170 23.46 31.46 -30.64
C ALA A 170 22.59 31.16 -29.41
N LEU A 171 21.76 32.13 -28.99
CA LEU A 171 20.75 31.93 -27.95
C LEU A 171 19.69 30.92 -28.41
N ASN A 172 19.15 31.10 -29.62
CA ASN A 172 18.15 30.20 -30.20
C ASN A 172 18.68 28.76 -30.35
N SER A 173 19.94 28.60 -30.78
CA SER A 173 20.58 27.28 -30.88
C SER A 173 20.77 26.59 -29.52
N SER A 174 21.06 27.35 -28.47
CA SER A 174 21.12 26.82 -27.10
C SER A 174 19.73 26.37 -26.62
N THR A 175 18.70 27.16 -26.90
CA THR A 175 17.29 26.81 -26.62
C THR A 175 16.83 25.56 -27.36
N ASP A 176 17.19 25.42 -28.63
CA ASP A 176 16.90 24.21 -29.40
C ASP A 176 17.58 22.98 -28.79
N SER A 177 18.80 23.13 -28.25
CA SER A 177 19.50 22.06 -27.55
C SER A 177 18.80 21.66 -26.24
N TYR A 178 18.28 22.64 -25.48
CA TYR A 178 17.47 22.36 -24.30
C TYR A 178 16.15 21.66 -24.64
N MET A 179 15.44 22.11 -25.68
CA MET A 179 14.20 21.45 -26.12
C MET A 179 14.45 20.02 -26.60
N LYS A 180 15.54 19.80 -27.35
CA LYS A 180 15.94 18.46 -27.78
C LYS A 180 16.28 17.54 -26.60
N SER A 181 16.80 18.09 -25.49
CA SER A 181 17.08 17.29 -24.29
C SER A 181 15.82 16.85 -23.53
N LEU A 182 14.68 17.48 -23.79
CA LEU A 182 13.38 17.07 -23.25
C LEU A 182 12.75 15.94 -24.07
N GLU A 183 13.21 15.69 -25.31
CA GLU A 183 12.71 14.57 -26.11
C GLU A 183 13.06 13.25 -25.40
N PRO A 184 12.05 12.39 -25.14
CA PRO A 184 12.32 11.11 -24.51
C PRO A 184 13.21 10.25 -25.42
N LYS A 185 14.24 9.61 -24.84
CA LYS A 185 15.21 8.79 -25.59
C LYS A 185 14.52 7.69 -26.42
N ARG A 186 13.54 7.03 -25.79
CA ARG A 186 12.62 6.08 -26.41
C ARG A 186 11.23 6.68 -26.32
N LYS A 187 10.54 6.81 -27.44
CA LYS A 187 9.24 7.48 -27.50
C LYS A 187 8.19 6.68 -28.24
N LEU A 188 6.95 6.78 -27.80
CA LEU A 188 5.83 6.12 -28.45
C LEU A 188 5.39 6.97 -29.64
N LYS A 189 5.58 6.47 -30.86
CA LYS A 189 5.16 7.16 -32.07
C LYS A 189 3.69 6.86 -32.35
N LEU A 190 2.85 7.85 -32.09
CA LEU A 190 1.49 7.86 -32.58
C LEU A 190 1.38 8.61 -33.91
N PRO A 191 0.77 8.01 -34.95
CA PRO A 191 0.44 8.77 -36.15
C PRO A 191 -0.67 9.77 -35.80
N VAL A 192 -0.33 11.05 -35.67
CA VAL A 192 -1.34 12.11 -35.63
C VAL A 192 -1.95 12.21 -37.01
N LEU A 193 -3.28 12.10 -37.10
CA LEU A 193 -4.01 12.27 -38.34
C LEU A 193 -3.71 13.64 -38.95
N PRO A 194 -3.02 13.70 -40.10
CA PRO A 194 -2.72 14.97 -40.76
C PRO A 194 -4.00 15.68 -41.18
N ALA A 195 -3.97 17.02 -41.24
CA ALA A 195 -5.12 17.82 -41.67
C ALA A 195 -5.66 17.36 -43.03
N THR A 196 -4.77 17.03 -43.97
CA THR A 196 -5.13 16.51 -45.30
C THR A 196 -5.95 15.22 -45.26
N VAL A 197 -5.68 14.33 -44.32
CA VAL A 197 -6.44 13.08 -44.15
C VAL A 197 -7.78 13.36 -43.48
N LYS A 198 -7.82 14.29 -42.50
CA LYS A 198 -9.07 14.74 -41.87
C LYS A 198 -10.02 15.39 -42.88
N ASP A 199 -9.48 16.22 -43.78
CA ASP A 199 -10.23 16.90 -44.84
C ASP A 199 -10.72 15.91 -45.89
N SER A 200 -9.91 14.91 -46.22
CA SER A 200 -10.29 13.82 -47.14
C SER A 200 -11.41 12.95 -46.55
N LEU A 201 -11.35 12.65 -45.24
CA LEU A 201 -12.42 11.95 -44.53
C LEU A 201 -13.71 12.77 -44.50
N ALA A 202 -13.60 14.08 -44.25
CA ALA A 202 -14.76 14.98 -44.28
C ALA A 202 -15.40 15.03 -45.67
N ALA A 203 -14.58 15.16 -46.73
CA ALA A 203 -15.07 15.12 -48.11
C ALA A 203 -15.73 13.77 -48.45
N PHE A 204 -15.15 12.65 -47.98
CA PHE A 204 -15.71 11.32 -48.17
C PHE A 204 -17.05 11.16 -47.46
N THR A 205 -17.16 11.51 -46.18
CA THR A 205 -18.43 11.43 -45.43
C THR A 205 -19.52 12.31 -46.03
N ASN A 206 -19.15 13.47 -46.57
CA ASN A 206 -20.08 14.35 -47.29
C ASN A 206 -20.54 13.71 -48.60
N SER A 207 -19.64 13.02 -49.33
CA SER A 207 -19.99 12.32 -50.57
C SER A 207 -21.01 11.19 -50.39
N ILE A 208 -20.99 10.51 -49.24
CA ILE A 208 -21.93 9.44 -48.88
C ILE A 208 -23.11 9.92 -48.02
N LYS A 209 -23.26 11.23 -47.80
CA LYS A 209 -24.30 11.86 -46.98
C LYS A 209 -24.34 11.36 -45.51
N GLN A 210 -23.19 11.00 -44.95
CA GLN A 210 -23.02 10.56 -43.55
C GLN A 210 -22.20 11.55 -42.71
N GLU A 211 -22.44 12.85 -42.86
CA GLU A 211 -21.66 13.91 -42.20
C GLU A 211 -21.71 13.81 -40.66
N LYS A 212 -22.83 13.32 -40.11
CA LYS A 212 -23.01 13.11 -38.67
C LYS A 212 -22.08 12.04 -38.09
N SER A 213 -21.60 11.11 -38.92
CA SER A 213 -20.71 10.01 -38.53
C SER A 213 -19.23 10.38 -38.61
N LEU A 214 -18.89 11.55 -39.17
CA LEU A 214 -17.49 11.97 -39.34
C LEU A 214 -16.68 12.00 -38.03
N PRO A 215 -17.19 12.52 -36.89
CA PRO A 215 -16.44 12.51 -35.64
C PRO A 215 -16.17 11.10 -35.12
N GLU A 216 -17.13 10.19 -35.29
CA GLU A 216 -17.02 8.79 -34.87
C GLU A 216 -16.01 8.03 -35.73
N ILE A 217 -16.07 8.17 -37.06
CA ILE A 217 -15.11 7.57 -38.00
C ILE A 217 -13.70 8.09 -37.74
N GLN A 218 -13.54 9.40 -37.50
CA GLN A 218 -12.24 9.97 -37.13
C GLN A 218 -11.74 9.38 -35.82
N SER A 219 -12.59 9.27 -34.79
CA SER A 219 -12.22 8.66 -33.51
C SER A 219 -11.79 7.21 -33.66
N MET A 220 -12.55 6.39 -34.41
CA MET A 220 -12.21 4.99 -34.68
C MET A 220 -10.87 4.86 -35.43
N LEU A 221 -10.62 5.72 -36.41
CA LEU A 221 -9.36 5.71 -37.14
C LEU A 221 -8.17 6.13 -36.26
N VAL A 222 -8.34 7.15 -35.42
CA VAL A 222 -7.30 7.52 -34.43
C VAL A 222 -7.02 6.34 -33.51
N GLN A 223 -8.06 5.67 -33.00
CA GLN A 223 -7.92 4.54 -32.11
C GLN A 223 -7.21 3.35 -32.79
N ALA A 224 -7.59 3.00 -34.02
CA ALA A 224 -6.97 1.92 -34.77
C ALA A 224 -5.49 2.19 -35.10
N LEU A 225 -5.14 3.45 -35.40
CA LEU A 225 -3.74 3.86 -35.59
C LEU A 225 -2.97 3.82 -34.27
N ALA A 226 -3.63 4.15 -33.16
CA ALA A 226 -3.01 4.17 -31.86
C ALA A 226 -2.81 2.79 -31.22
N GLU A 227 -3.65 1.82 -31.55
CA GLU A 227 -3.44 0.41 -31.19
C GLU A 227 -2.21 -0.20 -31.88
N LYS A 228 -1.76 0.39 -32.99
CA LYS A 228 -0.54 0.01 -33.73
C LYS A 228 0.62 0.97 -33.48
N ALA A 229 0.59 1.71 -32.37
CA ALA A 229 1.69 2.59 -31.98
C ALA A 229 3.00 1.81 -31.91
N VAL A 230 4.06 2.36 -32.51
CA VAL A 230 5.39 1.76 -32.49
C VAL A 230 6.32 2.58 -31.63
N VAL A 231 7.29 1.93 -30.99
CA VAL A 231 8.32 2.62 -30.21
C VAL A 231 9.47 3.00 -31.12
N GLU A 232 9.91 4.24 -31.02
CA GLU A 232 11.03 4.79 -31.76
C GLU A 232 12.16 5.19 -30.81
N GLU A 233 13.39 4.85 -31.18
CA GLU A 233 14.61 5.33 -30.54
C GLU A 233 15.50 6.00 -31.59
N SER A 234 15.84 7.28 -31.37
CA SER A 234 16.73 8.04 -32.26
C SER A 234 16.36 8.01 -33.76
N GLY A 235 15.07 8.06 -34.11
CA GLY A 235 14.63 8.04 -35.51
C GLY A 235 14.32 6.63 -36.07
N LYS A 236 14.61 5.56 -35.31
CA LYS A 236 14.47 4.17 -35.76
C LYS A 236 13.41 3.43 -34.95
N ILE A 237 12.60 2.63 -35.62
CA ILE A 237 11.62 1.77 -34.98
C ILE A 237 12.36 0.63 -34.27
N LEU A 238 12.00 0.38 -33.01
CA LEU A 238 12.46 -0.80 -32.28
C LEU A 238 11.54 -1.97 -32.60
N GLU A 239 12.02 -2.91 -33.41
CA GLU A 239 11.29 -4.15 -33.74
C GLU A 239 11.12 -5.03 -32.49
N ASP A 240 9.96 -5.68 -32.37
CA ASP A 240 9.59 -6.59 -31.27
C ASP A 240 9.68 -6.03 -29.84
N PHE A 241 9.70 -4.70 -29.67
CA PHE A 241 9.69 -4.08 -28.35
C PHE A 241 8.35 -4.31 -27.64
N LYS A 242 8.41 -4.98 -26.48
CA LYS A 242 7.25 -5.26 -25.63
C LYS A 242 7.36 -4.49 -24.33
N PHE A 243 6.26 -3.88 -23.90
CA PHE A 243 6.15 -3.22 -22.62
C PHE A 243 4.75 -3.43 -22.03
N VAL A 244 4.64 -3.28 -20.71
CA VAL A 244 3.38 -3.32 -19.99
C VAL A 244 3.01 -1.88 -19.62
N SER A 245 1.89 -1.38 -20.13
CA SER A 245 1.42 -0.03 -19.76
C SER A 245 0.98 0.03 -18.29
N TYR A 246 1.04 1.21 -17.68
CA TYR A 246 0.56 1.40 -16.31
C TYR A 246 -0.91 0.99 -16.13
N SER A 247 -1.74 1.25 -17.14
CA SER A 247 -3.16 0.83 -17.15
C SER A 247 -3.31 -0.68 -17.10
N THR A 248 -2.49 -1.43 -17.86
CA THR A 248 -2.49 -2.89 -17.85
C THR A 248 -1.99 -3.44 -16.52
N ALA A 249 -0.89 -2.89 -16.00
CA ALA A 249 -0.34 -3.28 -14.70
C ALA A 249 -1.35 -3.09 -13.56
N HIS A 250 -2.05 -1.95 -13.52
CA HIS A 250 -3.10 -1.69 -12.54
C HIS A 250 -4.29 -2.65 -12.65
N LYS A 251 -4.70 -3.02 -13.87
CA LYS A 251 -5.74 -4.05 -14.07
C LYS A 251 -5.31 -5.40 -13.52
N MET A 252 -4.04 -5.78 -13.70
CA MET A 252 -3.49 -7.02 -13.13
C MET A 252 -3.49 -6.97 -11.59
N ILE A 253 -3.04 -5.87 -10.99
CA ILE A 253 -3.05 -5.66 -9.54
C ILE A 253 -4.48 -5.71 -8.99
N ALA A 254 -5.41 -4.98 -9.61
CA ALA A 254 -6.82 -4.94 -9.19
C ALA A 254 -7.48 -6.33 -9.25
N ALA A 255 -7.26 -7.07 -10.34
CA ALA A 255 -7.79 -8.44 -10.47
C ALA A 255 -7.19 -9.38 -9.42
N ARG A 256 -5.87 -9.31 -9.19
CA ARG A 256 -5.19 -10.14 -8.20
C ARG A 256 -5.65 -9.80 -6.77
N ARG A 257 -5.79 -8.51 -6.47
CA ARG A 257 -6.28 -8.03 -5.18
C ARG A 257 -7.71 -8.50 -4.91
N ALA A 258 -8.58 -8.50 -5.91
CA ALA A 258 -9.93 -9.03 -5.79
C ALA A 258 -9.93 -10.54 -5.48
N GLN A 259 -9.05 -11.33 -6.10
CA GLN A 259 -8.93 -12.76 -5.82
C GLN A 259 -8.47 -13.04 -4.38
N VAL A 260 -7.41 -12.37 -3.92
CA VAL A 260 -6.90 -12.53 -2.55
C VAL A 260 -7.96 -12.06 -1.53
N HIS A 261 -8.65 -10.96 -1.82
CA HIS A 261 -9.74 -10.46 -0.99
C HIS A 261 -10.92 -11.43 -0.90
N GLU A 262 -11.31 -12.05 -2.01
CA GLU A 262 -12.36 -13.07 -2.01
C GLU A 262 -12.00 -14.25 -1.09
N ARG A 263 -10.73 -14.70 -1.11
CA ARG A 263 -10.23 -15.72 -0.18
C ARG A 263 -10.27 -15.25 1.26
N TYR A 264 -9.88 -14.00 1.52
CA TYR A 264 -9.95 -13.39 2.86
C TYR A 264 -11.40 -13.35 3.39
N LEU A 265 -12.37 -12.98 2.55
CA LEU A 265 -13.79 -13.02 2.89
C LEU A 265 -14.27 -14.45 3.16
N LYS A 266 -13.85 -15.43 2.34
CA LYS A 266 -14.19 -16.85 2.54
C LYS A 266 -13.63 -17.40 3.87
N LEU A 267 -12.40 -17.03 4.23
CA LEU A 267 -11.79 -17.40 5.53
C LEU A 267 -12.65 -16.91 6.70
N TRP A 268 -13.02 -15.63 6.69
CA TRP A 268 -13.88 -15.06 7.73
C TRP A 268 -15.29 -15.62 7.70
N ALA A 269 -15.85 -15.89 6.51
CA ALA A 269 -17.17 -16.49 6.38
C ALA A 269 -17.20 -17.88 7.02
N LYS A 270 -16.19 -18.73 6.81
CA LYS A 270 -16.07 -20.03 7.51
C LYS A 270 -16.10 -19.87 9.03
N LYS A 271 -15.33 -18.90 9.56
CA LYS A 271 -15.25 -18.62 11.00
C LYS A 271 -16.60 -18.15 11.56
N VAL A 272 -17.23 -17.17 10.91
CA VAL A 272 -18.49 -16.57 11.36
C VAL A 272 -19.68 -17.52 11.20
N LEU A 273 -19.67 -18.41 10.20
CA LEU A 273 -20.71 -19.43 10.04
C LEU A 273 -20.69 -20.46 11.19
N VAL A 274 -19.51 -20.80 11.70
CA VAL A 274 -19.33 -21.78 12.77
C VAL A 274 -19.46 -21.11 14.15
N ALA A 275 -18.76 -19.99 14.34
CA ALA A 275 -18.64 -19.25 15.59
C ALA A 275 -18.95 -17.76 15.36
N PRO A 276 -20.22 -17.38 15.08
CA PRO A 276 -20.64 -15.99 14.88
C PRO A 276 -20.31 -15.07 16.07
N GLU A 277 -20.15 -15.62 17.27
CA GLU A 277 -19.66 -14.89 18.45
C GLU A 277 -18.26 -14.31 18.26
N SER A 278 -17.45 -14.78 17.31
CA SER A 278 -16.18 -14.13 16.98
C SER A 278 -16.38 -12.68 16.53
N ALA A 279 -17.59 -12.33 16.09
CA ALA A 279 -17.91 -11.00 15.61
C ALA A 279 -18.07 -9.92 16.68
N VAL A 280 -18.11 -10.34 17.94
CA VAL A 280 -18.29 -9.47 19.10
C VAL A 280 -17.03 -8.64 19.39
N VAL A 281 -15.86 -9.23 19.15
CA VAL A 281 -14.58 -8.59 19.44
C VAL A 281 -14.11 -7.80 18.21
N PRO A 282 -13.94 -6.48 18.31
CA PRO A 282 -13.39 -5.70 17.20
C PRO A 282 -11.98 -6.14 16.86
N LEU A 283 -11.63 -6.20 15.56
CA LEU A 283 -10.31 -6.65 15.10
C LEU A 283 -9.15 -5.91 15.78
N LYS A 284 -9.27 -4.58 15.93
CA LYS A 284 -8.26 -3.74 16.62
C LYS A 284 -8.02 -4.07 18.09
N GLU A 285 -8.95 -4.75 18.75
CA GLU A 285 -8.87 -5.05 20.19
C GLU A 285 -8.43 -6.48 20.50
N VAL A 286 -8.41 -7.37 19.50
CA VAL A 286 -8.06 -8.80 19.66
C VAL A 286 -6.69 -8.97 20.31
N ASP A 287 -5.65 -8.31 19.79
CA ASP A 287 -4.29 -8.42 20.31
C ASP A 287 -4.18 -7.92 21.76
N TYR A 288 -4.98 -6.93 22.16
CA TYR A 288 -4.97 -6.38 23.52
C TYR A 288 -5.54 -7.37 24.55
N GLN A 289 -6.39 -8.31 24.12
CA GLN A 289 -6.93 -9.32 25.01
C GLN A 289 -5.93 -10.42 25.33
N LEU A 290 -4.93 -10.63 24.46
CA LEU A 290 -3.98 -11.73 24.58
C LEU A 290 -2.99 -11.53 25.73
N ALA A 291 -2.56 -12.63 26.33
CA ALA A 291 -1.48 -12.72 27.31
C ALA A 291 -0.65 -14.00 27.08
N SER A 292 0.50 -14.14 27.72
CA SER A 292 1.34 -15.33 27.54
C SER A 292 0.70 -16.62 28.05
N LYS A 293 -0.15 -16.54 29.07
CA LYS A 293 -0.91 -17.66 29.65
C LYS A 293 -2.40 -17.44 29.43
N PHE A 294 -3.15 -18.53 29.31
CA PHE A 294 -4.58 -18.46 29.02
C PHE A 294 -5.37 -17.81 30.18
N GLU A 295 -5.02 -18.10 31.44
CA GLU A 295 -5.65 -17.45 32.59
C GLU A 295 -5.36 -15.94 32.68
N GLY A 296 -4.36 -15.45 31.93
CA GLY A 296 -4.01 -14.03 31.86
C GLY A 296 -4.73 -13.25 30.76
N VAL A 297 -5.54 -13.92 29.92
CA VAL A 297 -6.33 -13.27 28.86
C VAL A 297 -7.33 -12.31 29.52
N ALA A 298 -7.48 -11.12 28.95
CA ALA A 298 -8.34 -10.10 29.53
C ALA A 298 -9.81 -10.59 29.61
N PRO A 299 -10.49 -10.40 30.75
CA PRO A 299 -11.86 -10.87 30.93
C PRO A 299 -12.91 -9.99 30.22
N SER A 300 -12.51 -8.85 29.65
CA SER A 300 -13.40 -7.82 29.10
C SER A 300 -14.44 -8.33 28.09
N TYR A 301 -14.10 -9.38 27.34
CA TYR A 301 -14.99 -10.01 26.38
C TYR A 301 -15.40 -11.44 26.75
N SER A 302 -14.84 -12.03 27.82
CA SER A 302 -15.03 -13.45 28.14
C SER A 302 -16.50 -13.80 28.39
N ASP A 303 -17.15 -13.06 29.29
CA ASP A 303 -18.54 -13.32 29.66
C ASP A 303 -19.48 -13.07 28.49
N LEU A 304 -19.27 -11.96 27.75
CA LEU A 304 -20.08 -11.64 26.59
C LEU A 304 -19.93 -12.68 25.46
N LEU A 305 -18.70 -13.13 25.16
CA LEU A 305 -18.46 -14.20 24.19
C LEU A 305 -19.14 -15.51 24.61
N SER A 306 -19.06 -15.86 25.90
CA SER A 306 -19.72 -17.06 26.42
C SER A 306 -21.24 -16.96 26.30
N SER A 307 -21.84 -15.84 26.70
CA SER A 307 -23.29 -15.62 26.60
C SER A 307 -23.79 -15.59 25.15
N VAL A 308 -23.04 -14.99 24.22
CA VAL A 308 -23.40 -14.99 22.78
C VAL A 308 -23.26 -16.40 22.19
N SER A 309 -22.24 -17.16 22.60
CA SER A 309 -22.05 -18.55 22.15
C SER A 309 -23.19 -19.48 22.59
N ALA A 310 -23.85 -19.19 23.72
CA ALA A 310 -25.02 -19.94 24.20
C ALA A 310 -26.24 -19.80 23.27
N GLY A 311 -26.29 -18.74 22.46
CA GLY A 311 -27.23 -18.57 21.36
C GLY A 311 -28.28 -17.48 21.61
N THR A 312 -29.33 -17.48 20.78
CA THR A 312 -30.36 -16.43 20.73
C THR A 312 -31.36 -16.47 21.87
N LYS A 313 -31.38 -17.57 22.64
CA LYS A 313 -32.29 -17.79 23.76
C LYS A 313 -31.50 -17.86 25.06
N THR A 314 -32.02 -17.24 26.11
CA THR A 314 -31.45 -17.35 27.45
C THR A 314 -31.71 -18.75 28.03
N PHE A 315 -30.97 -19.13 29.07
CA PHE A 315 -31.15 -20.45 29.69
C PHE A 315 -32.60 -20.70 30.16
N GLY A 316 -33.25 -19.72 30.81
CA GLY A 316 -34.65 -19.83 31.20
C GLY A 316 -35.61 -20.03 30.02
N GLN A 317 -35.34 -19.37 28.89
CA GLN A 317 -36.12 -19.56 27.67
C GLN A 317 -35.93 -20.96 27.08
N LEU A 318 -34.70 -21.47 27.07
CA LEU A 318 -34.41 -22.85 26.64
C LEU A 318 -35.11 -23.88 27.54
N MET A 319 -35.07 -23.69 28.86
CA MET A 319 -35.75 -24.56 29.82
C MET A 319 -37.27 -24.56 29.61
N SER A 320 -37.88 -23.40 29.35
CA SER A 320 -39.32 -23.31 29.07
C SER A 320 -39.75 -24.11 27.83
N GLU A 321 -38.83 -24.37 26.89
CA GLU A 321 -39.07 -25.16 25.67
C GLU A 321 -38.65 -26.63 25.81
N ALA A 322 -37.97 -26.97 26.90
CA ALA A 322 -37.45 -28.31 27.15
C ALA A 322 -38.57 -29.36 27.20
N PRO A 323 -38.31 -30.61 26.82
CA PRO A 323 -39.31 -31.68 26.87
C PRO A 323 -39.95 -31.87 28.25
N ALA A 324 -39.21 -31.61 29.34
CA ALA A 324 -39.71 -31.71 30.71
C ALA A 324 -40.93 -30.80 30.96
N PHE A 325 -40.90 -29.56 30.49
CA PHE A 325 -41.99 -28.59 30.65
C PHE A 325 -43.16 -28.81 29.68
N LYS A 326 -42.99 -29.71 28.71
CA LYS A 326 -44.07 -30.18 27.82
C LYS A 326 -44.85 -31.38 28.40
N THR A 327 -44.42 -31.91 29.54
CA THR A 327 -45.11 -33.03 30.21
C THR A 327 -46.43 -32.59 30.86
N PHE A 328 -47.35 -33.54 31.08
CA PHE A 328 -48.70 -33.26 31.58
C PHE A 328 -48.72 -32.45 32.89
N LEU A 329 -47.79 -32.74 33.81
CA LEU A 329 -47.72 -32.10 35.13
C LEU A 329 -47.23 -30.65 35.08
N LEU A 330 -46.35 -30.33 34.13
CA LEU A 330 -45.72 -29.00 34.02
C LEU A 330 -46.30 -28.15 32.88
N LYS A 331 -47.21 -28.70 32.06
CA LYS A 331 -47.81 -28.01 30.90
C LYS A 331 -48.62 -26.75 31.25
N ARG A 332 -49.02 -26.59 32.51
CA ARG A 332 -49.79 -25.42 32.99
C ARG A 332 -48.90 -24.31 33.54
N GLU A 333 -47.62 -24.56 33.74
CA GLU A 333 -46.65 -23.50 34.01
C GLU A 333 -46.58 -22.59 32.78
N SER A 334 -46.66 -21.28 33.01
CA SER A 334 -46.53 -20.33 31.92
C SER A 334 -45.06 -20.20 31.53
N THR A 335 -44.78 -19.89 30.27
CA THR A 335 -43.41 -19.60 29.83
C THR A 335 -42.77 -18.52 30.70
N ASP A 336 -43.54 -17.51 31.11
CA ASP A 336 -43.07 -16.44 31.99
C ASP A 336 -42.76 -16.92 33.42
N SER A 337 -43.50 -17.90 33.96
CA SER A 337 -43.20 -18.46 35.29
C SER A 337 -41.90 -19.26 35.25
N VAL A 338 -41.73 -20.12 34.24
CA VAL A 338 -40.50 -20.91 34.06
C VAL A 338 -39.29 -20.01 33.83
N VAL A 339 -39.40 -18.98 32.98
CA VAL A 339 -38.30 -18.02 32.75
C VAL A 339 -37.95 -17.25 34.02
N ALA A 340 -38.93 -16.92 34.87
CA ALA A 340 -38.69 -16.24 36.14
C ALA A 340 -37.97 -17.10 37.19
N GLU A 341 -38.10 -18.43 37.12
CA GLU A 341 -37.37 -19.36 38.01
C GLU A 341 -35.86 -19.41 37.71
N PHE A 342 -35.46 -19.06 36.48
CA PHE A 342 -34.06 -19.01 36.05
C PHE A 342 -33.61 -17.54 35.84
N PRO A 343 -33.25 -16.82 36.92
CA PRO A 343 -32.87 -15.41 36.82
C PRO A 343 -31.70 -15.25 35.84
N THR A 344 -31.92 -14.42 34.83
CA THR A 344 -30.95 -14.17 33.76
C THR A 344 -30.19 -12.88 34.04
N SER A 345 -28.86 -12.94 34.00
CA SER A 345 -28.01 -11.75 34.17
C SER A 345 -28.20 -10.75 33.02
N ASP A 346 -27.85 -9.48 33.25
CA ASP A 346 -27.93 -8.49 32.18
C ASP A 346 -26.93 -8.76 31.05
N ALA A 347 -25.78 -9.39 31.37
CA ALA A 347 -24.82 -9.86 30.37
C ALA A 347 -25.42 -10.95 29.47
N ASP A 348 -26.18 -11.90 30.02
CA ASP A 348 -26.84 -12.96 29.25
C ASP A 348 -27.98 -12.42 28.37
N LYS A 349 -28.73 -11.43 28.86
CA LYS A 349 -29.75 -10.75 28.04
C LYS A 349 -29.10 -10.01 26.87
N GLN A 350 -28.01 -9.29 27.13
CA GLN A 350 -27.24 -8.60 26.08
C GLN A 350 -26.64 -9.59 25.08
N GLY A 351 -26.07 -10.70 25.58
CA GLY A 351 -25.49 -11.76 24.76
C GLY A 351 -26.52 -12.41 23.84
N ALA A 352 -27.70 -12.78 24.36
CA ALA A 352 -28.78 -13.34 23.55
C ALA A 352 -29.29 -12.35 22.49
N ALA A 353 -29.47 -11.08 22.86
CA ALA A 353 -29.89 -10.04 21.90
C ALA A 353 -28.85 -9.79 20.81
N LEU A 354 -27.56 -9.87 21.14
CA LEU A 354 -26.47 -9.76 20.16
C LEU A 354 -26.38 -11.01 19.28
N ALA A 355 -26.56 -12.20 19.84
CA ALA A 355 -26.60 -13.45 19.09
C ALA A 355 -27.70 -13.45 18.01
N VAL A 356 -28.86 -12.84 18.29
CA VAL A 356 -29.94 -12.66 17.30
C VAL A 356 -29.47 -11.81 16.10
N LYS A 357 -28.70 -10.76 16.35
CA LYS A 357 -28.15 -9.90 15.28
C LYS A 357 -27.07 -10.62 14.47
N LEU A 358 -26.31 -11.51 15.12
CA LEU A 358 -25.20 -12.25 14.53
C LEU A 358 -25.62 -13.59 13.92
N GLU A 359 -26.90 -13.96 14.01
CA GLU A 359 -27.44 -15.18 13.38
C GLU A 359 -27.43 -15.08 11.85
N ASP A 360 -27.59 -13.87 11.30
CA ASP A 360 -27.35 -13.60 9.88
C ASP A 360 -25.83 -13.51 9.61
N PRO A 361 -25.25 -14.45 8.85
CA PRO A 361 -23.81 -14.46 8.58
C PRO A 361 -23.33 -13.22 7.82
N GLN A 362 -24.19 -12.62 6.98
CA GLN A 362 -23.84 -11.41 6.25
C GLN A 362 -23.70 -10.23 7.22
N ALA A 363 -24.67 -10.05 8.12
CA ALA A 363 -24.62 -9.01 9.16
C ALA A 363 -23.42 -9.20 10.09
N ALA A 364 -23.11 -10.45 10.46
CA ALA A 364 -21.95 -10.75 11.29
C ALA A 364 -20.62 -10.46 10.56
N LEU A 365 -20.50 -10.79 9.27
CA LEU A 365 -19.33 -10.41 8.47
C LEU A 365 -19.17 -8.90 8.36
N GLU A 366 -20.24 -8.17 8.08
CA GLU A 366 -20.23 -6.70 8.02
C GLU A 366 -19.84 -6.08 9.36
N HIS A 367 -20.29 -6.65 10.48
CA HIS A 367 -19.94 -6.22 11.82
C HIS A 367 -18.43 -6.38 12.12
N VAL A 368 -17.81 -7.49 11.68
CA VAL A 368 -16.37 -7.75 11.92
C VAL A 368 -15.48 -6.99 10.97
N LEU A 369 -15.78 -7.05 9.68
CA LEU A 369 -14.87 -6.59 8.65
C LEU A 369 -15.05 -5.11 8.33
N GLY A 370 -16.26 -4.57 8.51
CA GLY A 370 -16.56 -3.15 8.27
C GLY A 370 -16.00 -2.64 6.94
N PRO A 371 -15.00 -1.75 6.93
CA PRO A 371 -14.38 -1.24 5.70
C PRO A 371 -13.64 -2.31 4.88
N GLU A 372 -13.22 -3.44 5.48
CA GLU A 372 -12.62 -4.59 4.79
C GLU A 372 -13.65 -5.47 4.07
N MET A 373 -14.94 -5.11 4.02
CA MET A 373 -15.90 -5.83 3.17
C MET A 373 -15.59 -5.70 1.68
N ARG A 374 -14.80 -4.69 1.27
CA ARG A 374 -14.43 -4.45 -0.12
C ARG A 374 -12.90 -4.40 -0.27
N PRO A 375 -12.35 -4.90 -1.39
CA PRO A 375 -10.92 -4.79 -1.64
C PRO A 375 -10.51 -3.32 -1.84
N VAL A 376 -9.26 -3.01 -1.46
CA VAL A 376 -8.68 -1.68 -1.67
C VAL A 376 -8.70 -1.32 -3.16
N GLY A 377 -9.31 -0.17 -3.48
CA GLY A 377 -9.47 0.33 -4.85
C GLY A 377 -10.81 0.01 -5.51
N SER A 378 -11.68 -0.81 -4.91
CA SER A 378 -13.03 -1.08 -5.44
C SER A 378 -14.16 -0.30 -4.76
N GLY A 379 -13.84 0.48 -3.72
CA GLY A 379 -14.79 1.27 -2.94
C GLY A 379 -15.31 2.53 -3.65
N ALA A 380 -16.20 3.27 -2.97
CA ALA A 380 -16.71 4.57 -3.44
C ALA A 380 -15.68 5.71 -3.24
N SER A 381 -14.82 5.58 -2.24
CA SER A 381 -13.83 6.56 -1.78
C SER A 381 -12.50 6.47 -2.54
N LEU A 382 -11.64 7.47 -2.36
CA LEU A 382 -10.23 7.44 -2.82
C LEU A 382 -9.43 6.36 -2.08
N ILE A 383 -8.30 5.91 -2.65
CA ILE A 383 -7.47 4.88 -2.01
C ILE A 383 -6.91 5.38 -0.67
N SER A 384 -6.50 6.64 -0.56
CA SER A 384 -6.00 7.24 0.69
C SER A 384 -7.03 7.14 1.83
N GLU A 385 -8.29 7.48 1.54
CA GLU A 385 -9.41 7.40 2.47
C GLU A 385 -9.75 5.95 2.85
N GLN A 386 -9.74 5.04 1.87
CA GLN A 386 -9.97 3.61 2.12
C GLN A 386 -8.90 3.02 3.04
N ILE A 387 -7.62 3.29 2.77
CA ILE A 387 -6.51 2.80 3.60
C ILE A 387 -6.59 3.37 5.01
N LYS A 388 -6.93 4.65 5.15
CA LYS A 388 -7.14 5.26 6.46
C LYS A 388 -8.26 4.55 7.24
N ALA A 389 -9.42 4.34 6.61
CA ALA A 389 -10.55 3.66 7.24
C ALA A 389 -10.22 2.21 7.62
N ILE A 390 -9.53 1.46 6.75
CA ILE A 390 -9.09 0.09 7.04
C ILE A 390 -8.07 0.09 8.20
N THR A 391 -7.12 1.02 8.21
CA THR A 391 -6.10 1.13 9.27
C THR A 391 -6.73 1.43 10.63
N GLU A 392 -7.69 2.36 10.68
CA GLU A 392 -8.45 2.73 11.89
C GLU A 392 -9.35 1.59 12.41
N HIS A 393 -9.80 0.71 11.51
CA HIS A 393 -10.59 -0.46 11.86
C HIS A 393 -9.74 -1.62 12.40
N LYS A 394 -8.56 -1.85 11.81
CA LYS A 394 -7.67 -2.98 12.14
C LYS A 394 -6.81 -2.76 13.36
N TYR A 395 -6.42 -1.53 13.66
CA TYR A 395 -5.37 -1.26 14.64
C TYR A 395 -5.75 -0.13 15.60
N GLY A 396 -5.36 -0.29 16.87
CA GLY A 396 -5.41 0.79 17.86
C GLY A 396 -4.44 1.93 17.50
N PRO A 397 -4.73 3.20 17.86
CA PRO A 397 -3.89 4.35 17.49
C PRO A 397 -2.43 4.31 17.99
N ASP A 398 -2.18 3.55 19.05
CA ASP A 398 -0.86 3.34 19.65
C ASP A 398 0.02 2.35 18.87
N ARG A 399 -0.58 1.51 18.00
CA ARG A 399 0.11 0.46 17.25
C ARG A 399 1.11 1.00 16.23
N TYR A 400 2.22 0.30 16.06
CA TYR A 400 3.21 0.58 15.01
C TYR A 400 2.56 0.53 13.61
N GLN A 401 1.77 -0.51 13.33
CA GLN A 401 1.07 -0.69 12.05
C GLN A 401 0.04 0.42 11.77
N TYR A 402 -0.57 0.99 12.82
CA TYR A 402 -1.48 2.14 12.66
C TYR A 402 -0.73 3.38 12.13
N LYS A 403 0.45 3.67 12.73
CA LYS A 403 1.27 4.81 12.32
C LYS A 403 1.80 4.65 10.89
N GLU A 404 2.26 3.45 10.52
CA GLU A 404 2.71 3.17 9.16
C GLU A 404 1.54 3.21 8.15
N GLY A 405 0.36 2.70 8.50
CA GLY A 405 -0.84 2.80 7.67
C GLY A 405 -1.29 4.24 7.43
N LEU A 406 -1.22 5.12 8.45
CA LEU A 406 -1.51 6.55 8.28
C LEU A 406 -0.46 7.28 7.42
N LYS A 407 0.83 6.93 7.55
CA LYS A 407 1.87 7.46 6.65
C LYS A 407 1.63 7.01 5.21
N LEU A 408 1.21 5.77 4.99
CA LEU A 408 0.87 5.25 3.67
C LEU A 408 -0.35 5.98 3.09
N ALA A 409 -1.41 6.17 3.87
CA ALA A 409 -2.58 6.96 3.45
C ALA A 409 -2.20 8.40 3.07
N ALA A 410 -1.29 9.03 3.82
CA ALA A 410 -0.80 10.37 3.51
C ALA A 410 -0.01 10.41 2.18
N LYS A 411 0.83 9.41 1.90
CA LYS A 411 1.53 9.29 0.60
C LYS A 411 0.55 9.15 -0.56
N TYR A 412 -0.47 8.29 -0.44
CA TYR A 412 -1.50 8.19 -1.48
C TYR A 412 -2.29 9.49 -1.66
N ALA A 413 -2.54 10.25 -0.59
CA ALA A 413 -3.18 11.56 -0.71
C ALA A 413 -2.30 12.59 -1.43
N GLU A 414 -0.96 12.49 -1.33
CA GLU A 414 -0.03 13.31 -2.11
C GLU A 414 -0.02 12.90 -3.59
N GLU A 415 -0.04 11.60 -3.88
CA GLU A 415 -0.15 11.06 -5.25
C GLU A 415 -1.48 11.43 -5.91
N GLU A 416 -2.59 11.38 -5.17
CA GLU A 416 -3.91 11.80 -5.62
C GLU A 416 -3.94 13.30 -5.97
N LYS A 417 -3.28 14.15 -5.18
CA LYS A 417 -3.13 15.58 -5.47
C LYS A 417 -2.27 15.83 -6.71
N ALA A 418 -1.17 15.09 -6.85
CA ALA A 418 -0.31 15.20 -8.03
C ALA A 418 -1.07 14.79 -9.30
N LEU A 419 -1.84 13.70 -9.23
CA LEU A 419 -2.70 13.22 -10.31
C LEU A 419 -3.82 14.22 -10.64
N ALA A 420 -4.44 14.84 -9.62
CA ALA A 420 -5.46 15.87 -9.82
C ALA A 420 -4.91 17.09 -10.58
N GLU A 421 -3.74 17.59 -10.20
CA GLU A 421 -3.09 18.72 -10.88
C GLU A 421 -2.67 18.37 -12.31
N GLU A 422 -2.23 17.14 -12.57
CA GLU A 422 -1.93 16.67 -13.92
C GLU A 422 -3.20 16.62 -14.80
N LEU A 423 -4.30 16.08 -14.26
CA LEU A 423 -5.55 15.89 -14.98
C LEU A 423 -6.34 17.17 -15.20
N LYS A 424 -6.16 18.17 -14.33
CA LYS A 424 -6.86 19.46 -14.38
C LYS A 424 -6.76 20.16 -15.73
N GLY A 425 -5.62 20.02 -16.41
CA GLY A 425 -5.40 20.62 -17.73
C GLY A 425 -6.27 20.02 -18.85
N ALA A 426 -6.70 18.77 -18.71
CA ALA A 426 -7.51 18.07 -19.72
C ALA A 426 -8.99 17.95 -19.34
N TYR A 427 -9.30 17.78 -18.05
CA TYR A 427 -10.63 17.47 -17.53
C TYR A 427 -11.27 18.59 -16.68
N GLY A 428 -10.53 19.66 -16.38
CA GLY A 428 -10.99 20.76 -15.54
C GLY A 428 -10.78 20.54 -14.04
N PRO A 429 -11.17 21.51 -13.19
CA PRO A 429 -10.89 21.49 -11.75
C PRO A 429 -11.70 20.44 -10.97
N ASP A 430 -12.88 20.05 -11.45
CA ASP A 430 -13.79 19.10 -10.79
C ASP A 430 -13.59 17.65 -11.27
N VAL A 431 -12.35 17.29 -11.62
CA VAL A 431 -12.05 15.94 -12.13
C VAL A 431 -12.26 14.88 -11.04
N ASP A 432 -12.96 13.81 -11.38
CA ASP A 432 -13.09 12.64 -10.51
C ASP A 432 -11.80 11.81 -10.55
N VAL A 433 -10.84 12.20 -9.69
CA VAL A 433 -9.50 11.60 -9.56
C VAL A 433 -9.59 10.09 -9.35
N LYS A 434 -10.63 9.61 -8.67
CA LYS A 434 -10.80 8.20 -8.33
C LYS A 434 -10.93 7.32 -9.57
N VAL A 435 -11.65 7.78 -10.59
CA VAL A 435 -11.81 7.02 -11.85
C VAL A 435 -10.45 6.75 -12.48
N PHE A 436 -9.57 7.76 -12.47
CA PHE A 436 -8.22 7.67 -13.03
C PHE A 436 -7.23 6.96 -12.12
N GLN A 437 -7.46 6.97 -10.80
CA GLN A 437 -6.67 6.19 -9.84
C GLN A 437 -6.99 4.70 -9.97
N ALA A 438 -8.27 4.33 -10.06
CA ALA A 438 -8.68 2.93 -10.23
C ALA A 438 -8.38 2.40 -11.65
N ASN A 439 -8.49 3.27 -12.66
CA ASN A 439 -8.21 2.95 -14.05
C ASN A 439 -7.31 4.02 -14.66
N PRO A 440 -5.98 3.89 -14.50
CA PRO A 440 -5.05 4.80 -15.12
C PRO A 440 -5.23 4.85 -16.63
N ARG A 441 -5.04 6.05 -17.18
CA ARG A 441 -5.17 6.32 -18.61
C ARG A 441 -4.18 5.44 -19.38
N THR A 442 -4.63 4.86 -20.48
CA THR A 442 -3.72 4.19 -21.42
C THR A 442 -2.82 5.23 -22.09
N PRO A 443 -1.65 4.85 -22.61
CA PRO A 443 -0.81 5.77 -23.38
C PRO A 443 -1.57 6.48 -24.50
N VAL A 444 -2.46 5.75 -25.18
CA VAL A 444 -3.36 6.31 -26.22
C VAL A 444 -4.26 7.41 -25.65
N GLN A 445 -4.89 7.16 -24.49
CA GLN A 445 -5.77 8.14 -23.86
C GLN A 445 -5.01 9.40 -23.43
N VAL A 446 -3.82 9.24 -22.82
CA VAL A 446 -2.96 10.38 -22.44
C VAL A 446 -2.63 11.25 -23.65
N LEU A 447 -2.35 10.63 -24.79
CA LEU A 447 -2.00 11.34 -26.02
C LEU A 447 -3.20 12.08 -26.63
N LEU A 448 -4.39 11.48 -26.58
CA LEU A 448 -5.64 12.14 -26.96
C LEU A 448 -5.97 13.33 -26.06
N ASP A 449 -5.78 13.18 -24.75
CA ASP A 449 -5.99 14.25 -23.78
C ASP A 449 -5.02 15.42 -24.01
N GLN A 450 -3.75 15.11 -24.28
CA GLN A 450 -2.74 16.11 -24.60
C GLN A 450 -3.10 16.89 -25.86
N GLN A 451 -3.60 16.24 -26.92
CA GLN A 451 -4.06 16.94 -28.12
C GLN A 451 -5.24 17.88 -27.82
N LYS A 452 -6.21 17.45 -27.00
CA LYS A 452 -7.35 18.28 -26.59
C LYS A 452 -6.89 19.48 -25.74
N ALA A 453 -6.03 19.24 -24.76
CA ALA A 453 -5.48 20.29 -23.89
C ALA A 453 -4.65 21.30 -24.69
N MET A 454 -3.82 20.86 -25.63
CA MET A 454 -3.02 21.76 -26.46
C MET A 454 -3.86 22.62 -27.41
N ALA A 455 -4.99 22.11 -27.91
CA ALA A 455 -5.93 22.91 -28.68
C ALA A 455 -6.50 24.08 -27.83
N ALA A 456 -6.89 23.81 -26.58
CA ALA A 456 -7.37 24.83 -25.65
C ALA A 456 -6.28 25.84 -25.24
N ARG A 457 -5.04 25.36 -25.05
CA ARG A 457 -3.89 26.19 -24.63
C ARG A 457 -3.24 26.98 -25.76
N SER A 458 -3.60 26.72 -27.01
CA SER A 458 -3.04 27.43 -28.18
C SER A 458 -3.21 28.96 -28.09
N ALA A 459 -4.34 29.42 -27.53
CA ALA A 459 -4.61 30.83 -27.27
C ALA A 459 -3.72 31.40 -26.14
N GLU A 460 -3.46 30.63 -25.09
CA GLU A 460 -2.54 31.02 -24.00
C GLU A 460 -1.13 31.27 -24.52
N PHE A 461 -0.63 30.39 -25.39
CA PHE A 461 0.69 30.56 -26.01
C PHE A 461 0.74 31.78 -26.94
N ALA A 462 -0.36 32.07 -27.66
CA ALA A 462 -0.44 33.28 -28.48
C ALA A 462 -0.37 34.56 -27.63
N VAL A 463 -1.07 34.60 -26.49
CA VAL A 463 -1.01 35.72 -25.53
C VAL A 463 0.38 35.82 -24.91
N ALA A 464 0.96 34.71 -24.44
CA ALA A 464 2.30 34.70 -23.85
C ALA A 464 3.37 35.16 -24.85
N LYS A 465 3.22 34.81 -26.14
CA LYS A 465 4.11 35.27 -27.21
C LYS A 465 4.00 36.78 -27.47
N GLN A 466 2.79 37.33 -27.40
CA GLN A 466 2.55 38.78 -27.54
C GLN A 466 3.01 39.57 -26.31
N ALA A 467 2.96 38.96 -25.12
CA ALA A 467 3.41 39.56 -23.87
C ALA A 467 4.94 39.44 -23.65
N ALA A 468 5.67 38.74 -24.53
CA ALA A 468 7.12 38.60 -24.42
C ALA A 468 7.83 39.95 -24.62
N GLU A 469 8.69 40.32 -23.68
CA GLU A 469 9.40 41.61 -23.67
C GLU A 469 10.52 41.70 -24.73
N ASP A 470 11.01 40.55 -25.20
CA ASP A 470 12.13 40.46 -26.14
C ASP A 470 11.97 39.32 -27.18
N ALA A 471 12.76 39.40 -28.25
CA ALA A 471 12.71 38.45 -29.36
C ALA A 471 13.13 37.01 -28.98
N TYR A 472 13.99 36.85 -27.98
CA TYR A 472 14.43 35.53 -27.49
C TYR A 472 13.31 34.86 -26.67
N SER A 473 12.68 35.59 -25.76
CA SER A 473 11.54 35.13 -24.97
C SER A 473 10.37 34.70 -25.86
N SER A 474 10.09 35.46 -26.92
CA SER A 474 9.08 35.10 -27.94
C SER A 474 9.44 33.80 -28.68
N TYR A 475 10.72 33.62 -29.01
CA TYR A 475 11.22 32.39 -29.63
C TYR A 475 11.13 31.17 -28.69
N ALA A 476 11.52 31.34 -27.42
CA ALA A 476 11.48 30.28 -26.41
C ALA A 476 10.05 29.79 -26.15
N VAL A 477 9.07 30.71 -26.06
CA VAL A 477 7.64 30.36 -25.93
C VAL A 477 7.16 29.60 -27.18
N THR A 478 7.53 30.05 -28.38
CA THR A 478 7.16 29.38 -29.64
C THR A 478 7.72 27.97 -29.70
N LYS A 479 8.98 27.77 -29.32
CA LYS A 479 9.63 26.45 -29.31
C LYS A 479 9.04 25.51 -28.26
N LYS A 480 8.72 26.03 -27.08
CA LYS A 480 8.00 25.26 -26.05
C LYS A 480 6.63 24.81 -26.55
N GLN A 481 5.88 25.67 -27.24
CA GLN A 481 4.58 25.30 -27.83
C GLN A 481 4.74 24.21 -28.90
N GLN A 482 5.71 24.36 -29.81
CA GLN A 482 5.99 23.35 -30.84
C GLN A 482 6.33 21.99 -30.23
N PHE A 483 7.20 21.96 -29.22
CA PHE A 483 7.57 20.74 -28.52
C PHE A 483 6.38 20.06 -27.86
N LEU A 484 5.58 20.81 -27.09
CA LEU A 484 4.42 20.27 -26.35
C LEU A 484 3.24 19.88 -27.25
N SER A 485 3.17 20.43 -28.47
CA SER A 485 2.12 20.12 -29.44
C SER A 485 2.31 18.79 -30.15
N ASP A 486 3.54 18.25 -30.14
CA ASP A 486 3.83 16.91 -30.65
C ASP A 486 3.53 15.87 -29.57
N PRO A 487 2.50 15.02 -29.74
CA PRO A 487 2.15 14.01 -28.75
C PRO A 487 3.27 12.98 -28.54
N SER A 488 4.12 12.73 -29.53
CA SER A 488 5.22 11.76 -29.38
C SER A 488 6.25 12.20 -28.34
N ASN A 489 6.28 13.48 -27.96
CA ASN A 489 7.19 14.00 -26.93
C ASN A 489 6.68 13.77 -25.50
N VAL A 490 5.50 13.18 -25.30
CA VAL A 490 5.06 12.72 -23.99
C VAL A 490 5.94 11.56 -23.53
N SER A 491 6.55 11.69 -22.36
CA SER A 491 7.38 10.65 -21.77
C SER A 491 6.51 9.61 -21.08
N PHE A 492 6.66 8.35 -21.51
CA PHE A 492 6.06 7.19 -20.83
C PHE A 492 7.17 6.39 -20.16
N GLU A 493 7.09 6.25 -18.83
CA GLU A 493 8.08 5.49 -18.08
C GLU A 493 8.06 4.01 -18.46
N GLU A 494 6.89 3.45 -18.77
CA GLU A 494 6.78 2.08 -19.27
C GLU A 494 7.47 1.85 -20.63
N VAL A 495 7.75 2.90 -21.40
CA VAL A 495 8.50 2.82 -22.66
C VAL A 495 9.98 3.15 -22.44
N LEU A 496 10.27 4.10 -21.56
CA LEU A 496 11.64 4.52 -21.24
C LEU A 496 12.40 3.48 -20.40
N HIS A 497 11.70 2.82 -19.47
CA HIS A 497 12.25 1.89 -18.48
C HIS A 497 11.23 0.75 -18.22
N PRO A 498 11.02 -0.16 -19.20
CA PRO A 498 10.04 -1.23 -19.07
C PRO A 498 10.34 -2.18 -17.90
N GLU A 499 11.62 -2.40 -17.57
CA GLU A 499 12.03 -3.23 -16.44
C GLU A 499 11.58 -2.63 -15.11
N LEU A 500 11.66 -1.30 -14.97
CA LEU A 500 11.26 -0.58 -13.75
C LEU A 500 9.76 -0.74 -13.47
N VAL A 501 8.92 -0.60 -14.50
CA VAL A 501 7.46 -0.78 -14.36
C VAL A 501 7.12 -2.24 -14.05
N HIS A 502 7.85 -3.19 -14.63
CA HIS A 502 7.70 -4.60 -14.28
C HIS A 502 8.04 -4.85 -12.79
N GLU A 503 9.14 -4.30 -12.30
CA GLU A 503 9.54 -4.43 -10.89
C GLU A 503 8.55 -3.74 -9.93
N LEU A 504 7.99 -2.58 -10.29
CA LEU A 504 6.91 -1.95 -9.52
C LEU A 504 5.67 -2.84 -9.42
N LEU A 505 5.28 -3.48 -10.53
CA LEU A 505 4.20 -4.46 -10.56
C LEU A 505 4.52 -5.67 -9.68
N GLU A 506 5.74 -6.22 -9.76
CA GLU A 506 6.17 -7.35 -8.96
C GLU A 506 6.17 -7.05 -7.46
N ILE A 507 6.52 -5.84 -7.04
CA ILE A 507 6.46 -5.44 -5.63
C ILE A 507 5.03 -5.57 -5.10
N GLU A 508 4.06 -4.96 -5.78
CA GLU A 508 2.63 -5.03 -5.41
C GLU A 508 2.10 -6.47 -5.43
N LEU A 509 2.46 -7.26 -6.45
CA LEU A 509 2.06 -8.66 -6.53
C LEU A 509 2.69 -9.52 -5.43
N THR A 510 3.91 -9.21 -5.00
CA THR A 510 4.60 -9.89 -3.90
C THR A 510 3.92 -9.57 -2.57
N GLU A 511 3.46 -8.33 -2.34
CA GLU A 511 2.67 -8.01 -1.15
C GLU A 511 1.35 -8.81 -1.11
N LEU A 512 0.67 -8.92 -2.26
CA LEU A 512 -0.54 -9.74 -2.38
C LEU A 512 -0.27 -11.23 -2.19
N ALA A 513 0.88 -11.74 -2.65
CA ALA A 513 1.30 -13.11 -2.43
C ALA A 513 1.62 -13.39 -0.94
N GLN A 514 2.22 -12.44 -0.23
CA GLN A 514 2.45 -12.53 1.22
C GLN A 514 1.12 -12.55 1.99
N ALA A 515 0.16 -11.70 1.59
CA ALA A 515 -1.18 -11.70 2.18
C ALA A 515 -1.92 -13.02 1.92
N GLU A 516 -1.79 -13.60 0.73
CA GLU A 516 -2.37 -14.90 0.41
C GLU A 516 -1.70 -16.05 1.17
N ALA A 517 -0.37 -16.05 1.30
CA ALA A 517 0.34 -17.05 2.09
C ALA A 517 -0.11 -17.03 3.57
N ALA A 518 -0.39 -15.85 4.13
CA ALA A 518 -0.96 -15.75 5.48
C ALA A 518 -2.39 -16.34 5.57
N ILE A 519 -3.17 -16.29 4.47
CA ILE A 519 -4.46 -16.99 4.39
C ILE A 519 -4.22 -18.51 4.32
N ASP A 520 -3.28 -18.97 3.51
CA ASP A 520 -2.93 -20.40 3.40
C ASP A 520 -2.52 -20.98 4.77
N GLU A 521 -1.68 -20.26 5.52
CA GLU A 521 -1.28 -20.64 6.88
C GLU A 521 -2.46 -20.66 7.86
N ALA A 522 -3.40 -19.72 7.73
CA ALA A 522 -4.60 -19.68 8.57
C ALA A 522 -5.58 -20.82 8.26
N GLU A 523 -5.66 -21.26 7.00
CA GLU A 523 -6.53 -22.35 6.53
C GLU A 523 -5.95 -23.74 6.85
N GLU A 524 -4.65 -23.87 7.16
CA GLU A 524 -3.96 -25.15 7.35
C GLU A 524 -4.60 -26.04 8.43
N GLU A 525 -4.90 -25.47 9.59
CA GLU A 525 -5.39 -26.20 10.78
C GLU A 525 -6.83 -25.77 11.17
N GLU A 526 -7.52 -25.02 10.31
CA GLU A 526 -8.81 -24.38 10.64
C GLU A 526 -9.92 -25.40 10.90
N LEU A 527 -9.96 -26.51 10.15
CA LEU A 527 -11.04 -27.50 10.24
C LEU A 527 -11.11 -28.12 11.63
N TRP A 528 -9.94 -28.43 12.21
CA TRP A 528 -9.84 -28.96 13.56
C TRP A 528 -10.34 -27.96 14.60
N ALA A 529 -9.86 -26.72 14.53
CA ALA A 529 -10.25 -25.67 15.47
C ALA A 529 -11.75 -25.32 15.39
N LEU A 530 -12.29 -25.18 14.17
CA LEU A 530 -13.70 -24.87 13.94
C LEU A 530 -14.61 -26.02 14.35
N THR A 531 -14.21 -27.27 14.13
CA THR A 531 -15.00 -28.44 14.55
C THR A 531 -15.09 -28.54 16.07
N LEU A 532 -13.98 -28.33 16.79
CA LEU A 532 -13.99 -28.26 18.25
C LEU A 532 -14.88 -27.13 18.77
N ALA A 533 -14.83 -25.95 18.14
CA ALA A 533 -15.68 -24.82 18.49
C ALA A 533 -17.17 -25.14 18.27
N ALA A 534 -17.55 -25.68 17.11
CA ALA A 534 -18.92 -26.09 16.81
C ALA A 534 -19.44 -27.16 17.79
N GLN A 535 -18.62 -28.18 18.08
CA GLN A 535 -18.96 -29.25 19.01
C GLN A 535 -19.22 -28.70 20.41
N LEU A 536 -18.30 -27.90 20.94
CA LEU A 536 -18.44 -27.30 22.28
C LEU A 536 -19.65 -26.36 22.34
N LYS A 537 -19.88 -25.57 21.28
CA LYS A 537 -21.03 -24.66 21.20
C LYS A 537 -22.35 -25.42 21.23
N HIS A 538 -22.48 -26.50 20.46
CA HIS A 538 -23.67 -27.33 20.46
C HIS A 538 -23.90 -27.99 21.82
N LEU A 539 -22.83 -28.48 22.47
CA LEU A 539 -22.89 -29.02 23.82
C LEU A 539 -23.37 -27.97 24.83
N LYS A 540 -22.77 -26.77 24.85
CA LYS A 540 -23.17 -25.69 25.76
C LYS A 540 -24.64 -25.29 25.60
N LYS A 541 -25.17 -25.34 24.39
CA LYS A 541 -26.55 -24.94 24.10
C LYS A 541 -27.60 -25.96 24.56
N HIS A 542 -27.29 -27.25 24.51
CA HIS A 542 -28.28 -28.33 24.65
C HIS A 542 -28.05 -29.25 25.85
N PHE A 543 -26.84 -29.31 26.40
CA PHE A 543 -26.52 -30.19 27.53
C PHE A 543 -27.29 -29.78 28.79
N GLY A 544 -27.96 -30.74 29.44
CA GLY A 544 -28.84 -30.49 30.58
C GLY A 544 -30.23 -29.96 30.24
N VAL A 545 -30.53 -29.69 28.97
CA VAL A 545 -31.84 -29.18 28.51
C VAL A 545 -32.57 -30.24 27.69
N ASP A 546 -32.03 -30.58 26.52
CA ASP A 546 -32.68 -31.43 25.52
C ASP A 546 -31.71 -32.30 24.70
N LEU A 547 -30.41 -32.29 24.99
CA LEU A 547 -29.41 -33.07 24.26
C LEU A 547 -29.61 -34.59 24.46
N PRO A 548 -29.87 -35.37 23.40
CA PRO A 548 -29.89 -36.82 23.50
C PRO A 548 -28.48 -37.39 23.66
N HIS A 549 -28.31 -38.40 24.52
CA HIS A 549 -27.04 -39.10 24.71
C HIS A 549 -26.49 -39.71 23.42
N GLY A 550 -27.36 -40.12 22.48
CA GLY A 550 -26.92 -40.59 21.15
C GLY A 550 -26.22 -39.51 20.32
N VAL A 551 -26.60 -38.24 20.47
CA VAL A 551 -25.92 -37.12 19.82
C VAL A 551 -24.59 -36.84 20.49
N LEU A 552 -24.52 -36.92 21.83
CA LEU A 552 -23.26 -36.81 22.59
C LEU A 552 -22.25 -37.89 22.16
N ALA A 553 -22.68 -39.15 22.09
CA ALA A 553 -21.85 -40.27 21.66
C ALA A 553 -21.45 -40.19 20.18
N HIS A 554 -22.23 -39.51 19.35
CA HIS A 554 -21.86 -39.25 17.96
C HIS A 554 -20.81 -38.14 17.84
N MET A 555 -20.95 -37.05 18.59
CA MET A 555 -20.02 -35.91 18.57
C MET A 555 -18.67 -36.28 19.20
N ASP A 556 -18.69 -36.99 20.34
CA ASP A 556 -17.48 -37.43 21.03
C ASP A 556 -17.54 -38.92 21.44
N PRO A 557 -17.37 -39.84 20.49
CA PRO A 557 -17.42 -41.27 20.78
C PRO A 557 -16.26 -41.74 21.66
N ILE A 558 -15.12 -41.03 21.65
CA ILE A 558 -13.95 -41.42 22.45
C ILE A 558 -14.14 -41.02 23.90
N LEU A 559 -14.73 -39.85 24.17
CA LEU A 559 -15.09 -39.46 25.52
C LEU A 559 -16.09 -40.45 26.13
N VAL A 560 -17.16 -40.79 25.40
CA VAL A 560 -18.14 -41.79 25.88
C VAL A 560 -17.47 -43.15 26.12
N LYS A 561 -16.59 -43.60 25.22
CA LYS A 561 -15.81 -44.83 25.43
C LYS A 561 -14.95 -44.79 26.71
N LYS A 562 -14.38 -43.65 27.08
CA LYS A 562 -13.58 -43.50 28.30
C LYS A 562 -14.45 -43.49 29.57
N ILE A 563 -15.59 -42.82 29.54
CA ILE A 563 -16.57 -42.83 30.64
C ILE A 563 -17.15 -44.24 30.84
N ASP A 564 -17.52 -44.91 29.74
CA ASP A 564 -18.01 -46.29 29.77
C ASP A 564 -16.94 -47.25 30.30
N PHE A 565 -15.65 -46.98 30.01
CA PHE A 565 -14.54 -47.74 30.56
C PHE A 565 -14.51 -47.62 32.09
N GLU A 566 -14.54 -46.40 32.64
CA GLU A 566 -14.56 -46.20 34.10
C GLU A 566 -15.73 -46.94 34.75
N THR A 567 -16.93 -46.81 34.19
CA THR A 567 -18.12 -47.53 34.66
C THR A 567 -17.96 -49.05 34.57
N THR A 568 -17.38 -49.57 33.48
CA THR A 568 -17.18 -51.02 33.27
C THR A 568 -16.25 -51.63 34.31
N TYR A 569 -15.27 -50.86 34.79
CA TYR A 569 -14.27 -51.32 35.76
C TYR A 569 -14.59 -50.94 37.21
N GLY A 570 -15.80 -50.43 37.48
CA GLY A 570 -16.24 -50.06 38.83
C GLY A 570 -15.52 -48.83 39.38
N LEU A 571 -15.23 -47.87 38.50
CA LEU A 571 -14.62 -46.57 38.80
C LEU A 571 -15.59 -45.43 38.44
N ASP A 572 -16.90 -45.68 38.50
CA ASP A 572 -17.96 -44.72 38.15
C ASP A 572 -18.07 -43.54 39.12
N ASP A 573 -17.45 -43.63 40.30
CA ASP A 573 -17.34 -42.58 41.31
C ASP A 573 -15.90 -42.02 41.45
N TRP A 574 -15.03 -42.28 40.47
CA TRP A 574 -13.61 -41.93 40.56
C TRP A 574 -13.36 -40.43 40.74
N ASP A 575 -14.16 -39.57 40.11
CA ASP A 575 -14.09 -38.13 40.30
C ASP A 575 -14.35 -37.72 41.76
N SER A 576 -15.34 -38.36 42.38
CA SER A 576 -15.72 -38.17 43.79
C SER A 576 -14.61 -38.65 44.73
N VAL A 577 -13.96 -39.77 44.43
CA VAL A 577 -12.79 -40.27 45.19
C VAL A 577 -11.63 -39.27 45.13
N LEU A 578 -11.38 -38.65 43.98
CA LEU A 578 -10.34 -37.63 43.84
C LEU A 578 -10.68 -36.35 44.61
N GLU A 579 -11.95 -35.93 44.62
CA GLU A 579 -12.42 -34.81 45.44
C GLU A 579 -12.29 -35.10 46.94
N ASP A 580 -12.75 -36.27 47.40
CA ASP A 580 -12.75 -36.68 48.80
C ASP A 580 -11.32 -36.76 49.38
N THR A 581 -10.35 -37.11 48.53
CA THR A 581 -8.93 -37.14 48.90
C THR A 581 -8.24 -35.78 48.79
N GLY A 582 -8.94 -34.74 48.30
CA GLY A 582 -8.40 -33.41 48.06
C GLY A 582 -7.36 -33.36 46.93
N SER A 583 -7.40 -34.33 46.01
CA SER A 583 -6.40 -34.52 44.96
C SER A 583 -6.70 -33.68 43.71
N GLU A 584 -6.81 -32.36 43.85
CA GLU A 584 -7.19 -31.43 42.76
C GLU A 584 -6.33 -31.59 41.50
N TYR A 585 -5.01 -31.71 41.65
CA TYR A 585 -4.12 -31.95 40.49
C TYR A 585 -4.44 -33.25 39.75
N ALA A 586 -4.74 -34.32 40.49
CA ALA A 586 -5.11 -35.61 39.88
C ALA A 586 -6.48 -35.53 39.20
N LYS A 587 -7.40 -34.73 39.74
CA LYS A 587 -8.71 -34.46 39.13
C LYS A 587 -8.58 -33.66 37.83
N GLU A 588 -7.74 -32.63 37.81
CA GLU A 588 -7.40 -31.89 36.58
C GLU A 588 -6.75 -32.82 35.55
N GLN A 589 -5.79 -33.64 35.97
CA GLN A 589 -5.13 -34.61 35.10
C GLN A 589 -6.13 -35.61 34.52
N TRP A 590 -7.04 -36.14 35.33
CA TRP A 590 -8.11 -37.04 34.88
C TRP A 590 -8.98 -36.37 33.81
N GLY A 591 -9.45 -35.14 34.04
CA GLY A 591 -10.23 -34.40 33.05
C GLY A 591 -9.48 -34.14 31.74
N VAL A 592 -8.21 -33.75 31.82
CA VAL A 592 -7.35 -33.53 30.65
C VAL A 592 -7.10 -34.82 29.88
N GLU A 593 -6.82 -35.92 30.57
CA GLU A 593 -6.61 -37.22 29.92
C GLU A 593 -7.90 -37.79 29.34
N SER A 594 -9.05 -37.51 29.94
CA SER A 594 -10.36 -37.85 29.38
C SER A 594 -10.64 -37.12 28.07
N LEU A 595 -10.16 -35.87 27.92
CA LEU A 595 -10.33 -35.05 26.71
C LEU A 595 -9.09 -34.98 25.79
N SER A 596 -8.01 -35.68 26.11
CA SER A 596 -6.73 -35.59 25.39
C SER A 596 -6.82 -35.94 23.90
N HIS A 597 -7.81 -36.73 23.51
CA HIS A 597 -8.06 -37.11 22.11
C HIS A 597 -8.52 -35.94 21.23
N HIS A 598 -8.95 -34.81 21.81
CA HIS A 598 -9.26 -33.59 21.04
C HIS A 598 -8.05 -33.06 20.28
N PHE A 599 -6.83 -33.24 20.81
CA PHE A 599 -5.59 -32.85 20.13
C PHE A 599 -5.04 -33.92 19.20
N LEU A 600 -5.56 -35.16 19.25
CA LEU A 600 -5.07 -36.30 18.47
C LEU A 600 -5.07 -36.05 16.95
N PRO A 601 -6.11 -35.46 16.33
CA PRO A 601 -6.10 -35.13 14.91
C PRO A 601 -4.95 -34.19 14.53
N LEU A 602 -4.76 -33.11 15.31
CA LEU A 602 -3.74 -32.10 15.07
C LEU A 602 -2.32 -32.68 15.14
N ILE A 603 -2.02 -33.43 16.22
CA ILE A 603 -0.68 -34.00 16.39
C ILE A 603 -0.37 -35.06 15.33
N ARG A 604 -1.36 -35.83 14.87
CA ARG A 604 -1.18 -36.78 13.77
C ARG A 604 -0.91 -36.07 12.45
N TYR A 605 -1.60 -34.97 12.19
CA TYR A 605 -1.37 -34.13 11.02
C TYR A 605 0.05 -33.55 11.03
N ARG A 606 0.45 -32.87 12.10
CA ARG A 606 1.80 -32.30 12.24
C ARG A 606 2.91 -33.34 12.15
N ARG A 607 2.69 -34.53 12.71
CA ARG A 607 3.60 -35.68 12.56
C ARG A 607 3.73 -36.13 11.11
N ALA A 608 2.63 -36.22 10.37
CA ALA A 608 2.66 -36.58 8.95
C ALA A 608 3.37 -35.50 8.12
N LYS A 609 3.13 -34.21 8.40
CA LYS A 609 3.83 -33.08 7.78
C LYS A 609 5.35 -33.14 8.02
N ALA A 610 5.78 -33.37 9.27
CA ALA A 610 7.20 -33.53 9.60
C ALA A 610 7.83 -34.73 8.88
N ARG A 611 7.14 -35.87 8.80
CA ARG A 611 7.61 -37.05 8.05
C ARG A 611 7.74 -36.78 6.56
N ALA A 612 6.80 -36.05 5.95
CA ALA A 612 6.88 -35.64 4.55
C ALA A 612 8.08 -34.71 4.29
N ALA A 613 8.42 -33.87 5.26
CA ALA A 613 9.63 -33.04 5.25
C ALA A 613 10.92 -33.80 5.64
N SER A 614 10.88 -35.14 5.74
CA SER A 614 12.02 -35.99 6.19
C SER A 614 12.56 -35.67 7.59
N GLY A 615 11.78 -34.98 8.43
CA GLY A 615 12.10 -34.65 9.80
C GLY A 615 11.46 -35.60 10.81
N LYS A 616 11.91 -35.52 12.07
CA LYS A 616 11.17 -36.06 13.23
C LYS A 616 10.27 -34.96 13.78
N TRP A 617 9.14 -35.34 14.37
CA TRP A 617 8.30 -34.37 15.07
C TRP A 617 8.84 -34.19 16.49
N ASP A 618 9.23 -32.97 16.85
CA ASP A 618 9.98 -32.68 18.09
C ASP A 618 9.30 -33.17 19.36
N ALA A 619 7.97 -33.15 19.41
CA ALA A 619 7.20 -33.60 20.58
C ALA A 619 7.28 -35.12 20.82
N GLU A 620 7.70 -35.93 19.82
CA GLU A 620 7.94 -37.37 19.99
C GLU A 620 9.37 -37.71 20.41
N VAL A 621 10.27 -36.72 20.38
CA VAL A 621 11.66 -36.92 20.77
C VAL A 621 11.72 -36.77 22.28
N ALA A 622 11.91 -37.88 23.00
CA ALA A 622 12.33 -37.83 24.39
C ALA A 622 13.68 -37.07 24.42
N GLY A 623 13.66 -35.82 24.86
CA GLY A 623 14.86 -35.00 24.92
C GLY A 623 15.95 -35.72 25.72
N VAL A 624 17.21 -35.55 25.31
CA VAL A 624 18.35 -35.87 26.17
C VAL A 624 18.14 -35.11 27.47
N VAL A 625 17.85 -35.84 28.55
CA VAL A 625 17.78 -35.31 29.91
C VAL A 625 19.14 -34.70 30.19
N ARG A 626 19.26 -33.37 30.05
CA ARG A 626 20.40 -32.61 30.59
C ARG A 626 20.18 -32.59 32.10
N HIS A 627 20.82 -33.54 32.78
CA HIS A 627 21.04 -33.49 34.22
C HIS A 627 21.94 -32.32 34.60
#